data_AF-H4F3W0-F1
#
_entry.id   AF-H4F3W0-F1
#
_cell.length_a   1.000
_cell.length_b   1.000
_cell.length_c   1.000
_cell.angle_alpha   90.00
_cell.angle_beta   90.00
_cell.angle_gamma   90.00
#
_symmetry.space_group_name_H-M   'P 1'
#
loop_
_entity.id
_entity.type
_entity.pdbx_description
1 polymer ?
#
loop_
_entity_poly.entity_id
_entity_poly.type
_entity_poly.pdbx_seq_one_letter_code
_entity_poly.pdbx_strand_id
1 'polypeptide(L)'
;MTQRETVFQVAAFASTLTVASPASAHVKWFAPYIVGAPPQPISTVLADPWFWIGIALVVVFFVLARLVEISPLGARVHNELDRISGPLWNRLDDYVRVTVGAFFVAIFSVGGVYLTPDLKTPAEWVSWLQLLIAACIFSRKTMPLAGIGILALWFLAIRDYDLFHCSIIWRWVQVSPLI
;
A
#
# COMPACT_ATOMS: atom_id res chain seq x y z
N MET A 1 8.46 42.07 2.34
CA MET A 1 7.33 41.38 2.99
C MET A 1 6.85 42.26 4.13
N THR A 2 5.64 42.79 4.00
CA THR A 2 5.10 43.78 4.93
C THR A 2 4.36 43.06 6.07
N GLN A 3 4.44 43.59 7.29
CA GLN A 3 3.86 43.00 8.51
C GLN A 3 2.38 42.57 8.37
N ARG A 4 1.63 43.25 7.50
CA ARG A 4 0.23 42.95 7.17
C ARG A 4 0.05 41.62 6.42
N GLU A 5 0.99 41.27 5.54
CA GLU A 5 0.98 40.00 4.80
C GLU A 5 1.22 38.81 5.73
N THR A 6 2.14 38.96 6.69
CA THR A 6 2.43 37.91 7.69
C THR A 6 1.23 37.66 8.61
N VAL A 7 0.53 38.72 9.03
CA VAL A 7 -0.70 38.58 9.86
C VAL A 7 -1.81 37.88 9.09
N PHE A 8 -2.01 38.21 7.81
CA PHE A 8 -2.99 37.53 6.97
C PHE A 8 -2.64 36.05 6.73
N GLN A 9 -1.37 35.72 6.52
CA GLN A 9 -0.92 34.34 6.35
C GLN A 9 -1.07 33.51 7.63
N VAL A 10 -0.72 34.08 8.80
CA VAL A 10 -0.90 33.41 10.09
C VAL A 10 -2.39 33.22 10.42
N ALA A 11 -3.23 34.22 10.13
CA ALA A 11 -4.67 34.12 10.32
C ALA A 11 -5.31 33.09 9.38
N ALA A 12 -4.87 33.03 8.11
CA ALA A 12 -5.33 32.05 7.13
C ALA A 12 -4.90 30.63 7.50
N PHE A 13 -3.67 30.45 8.02
CA PHE A 13 -3.18 29.17 8.51
C PHE A 13 -3.92 28.72 9.78
N ALA A 14 -4.14 29.64 10.72
CA ALA A 14 -4.92 29.38 11.92
C ALA A 14 -6.38 29.01 11.61
N SER A 15 -7.00 29.65 10.61
CA SER A 15 -8.36 29.33 10.20
C SER A 15 -8.46 28.01 9.43
N THR A 16 -7.40 27.56 8.74
CA THR A 16 -7.39 26.22 8.12
C THR A 16 -7.35 25.12 9.18
N LEU A 17 -6.68 25.36 10.32
CA LEU A 17 -6.64 24.41 11.44
C LEU A 17 -7.99 24.25 12.14
N THR A 18 -8.85 25.27 12.13
CA THR A 18 -10.19 25.21 12.77
C THR A 18 -11.27 24.53 11.92
N VAL A 19 -10.98 24.23 10.65
CA VAL A 19 -11.90 23.51 9.74
C VAL A 19 -11.57 22.01 9.69
N ALA A 20 -10.68 21.52 10.57
CA ALA A 20 -10.47 20.10 10.75
C ALA A 20 -11.73 19.46 11.37
N SER A 21 -12.61 18.92 10.52
CA SER A 21 -13.70 18.06 10.96
C SER A 21 -13.14 16.73 11.49
N PRO A 22 -13.82 16.07 12.45
CA PRO A 22 -13.42 14.74 12.85
C PRO A 22 -13.49 13.82 11.64
N ALA A 23 -12.36 13.20 11.29
CA ALA A 23 -12.31 12.14 10.30
C ALA A 23 -13.10 10.94 10.86
N SER A 24 -14.41 10.89 10.58
CA SER A 24 -15.34 9.85 11.04
C SER A 24 -15.13 8.49 10.34
N ALA A 25 -13.95 8.24 9.78
CA ALA A 25 -13.60 7.02 9.07
C ALA A 25 -12.20 6.52 9.45
N HIS A 26 -11.76 6.74 10.69
CA HIS A 26 -10.50 6.16 11.18
C HIS A 26 -10.70 4.69 11.57
N VAL A 27 -11.02 3.86 10.58
CA VAL A 27 -11.08 2.39 10.74
C VAL A 27 -9.64 1.91 10.92
N LYS A 28 -9.35 1.22 12.02
CA LYS A 28 -8.03 0.66 12.31
C LYS A 28 -8.01 -0.80 11.85
N TRP A 29 -7.55 -1.02 10.63
CA TRP A 29 -7.63 -2.28 9.89
C TRP A 29 -6.69 -3.40 10.34
N PHE A 30 -5.80 -3.12 11.30
CA PHE A 30 -4.69 -4.01 11.68
C PHE A 30 -4.81 -4.61 13.09
N ALA A 31 -5.91 -4.38 13.81
CA ALA A 31 -6.17 -4.98 15.12
C ALA A 31 -7.67 -5.20 15.34
N PRO A 32 -8.09 -6.21 16.13
CA PRO A 32 -9.48 -6.35 16.55
C PRO A 32 -9.93 -5.07 17.26
N TYR A 33 -10.78 -4.28 16.60
CA TYR A 33 -11.31 -3.05 17.18
C TYR A 33 -12.51 -3.38 18.06
N ILE A 34 -12.37 -3.20 19.37
CA ILE A 34 -13.49 -3.34 20.31
C ILE A 34 -14.29 -2.05 20.25
N VAL A 35 -15.45 -2.08 19.57
CA VAL A 35 -16.32 -0.91 19.34
C VAL A 35 -16.75 -0.23 20.66
N GLY A 36 -16.82 -0.99 21.76
CA GLY A 36 -17.17 -0.49 23.09
C GLY A 36 -16.00 -0.05 23.97
N ALA A 37 -14.75 -0.13 23.50
CA ALA A 37 -13.61 0.33 24.30
C ALA A 37 -13.58 1.87 24.31
N PRO A 38 -13.49 2.53 25.48
CA PRO A 38 -13.39 3.98 25.51
C PRO A 38 -12.10 4.43 24.81
N PRO A 39 -12.12 5.55 24.06
CA PRO A 39 -10.92 6.08 23.42
C PRO A 39 -9.86 6.33 24.49
N GLN A 40 -8.71 5.66 24.36
CA GLN A 40 -7.61 5.83 25.29
C GLN A 40 -7.09 7.27 25.18
N PRO A 41 -7.00 8.02 26.30
CA PRO A 41 -6.55 9.39 26.25
C PRO A 41 -5.06 9.44 25.88
N ILE A 42 -4.67 10.42 25.07
CA ILE A 42 -3.28 10.62 24.60
C ILE A 42 -2.31 10.76 25.79
N SER A 43 -2.78 11.32 26.90
CA SER A 43 -2.00 11.45 28.14
C SER A 43 -1.48 10.11 28.67
N THR A 44 -2.21 9.00 28.47
CA THR A 44 -1.76 7.67 28.91
C THR A 44 -0.55 7.20 28.11
N VAL A 45 -0.49 7.48 26.81
CA VAL A 45 0.66 7.14 25.95
C VAL A 45 1.85 8.04 26.27
N LEU A 46 1.62 9.34 26.48
CA LEU A 46 2.69 10.29 26.80
C LEU A 46 3.28 10.08 28.21
N ALA A 47 2.50 9.53 29.14
CA ALA A 47 2.96 9.19 30.48
C ALA A 47 3.73 7.85 30.54
N ASP A 48 3.65 7.02 29.49
CA ASP A 48 4.31 5.71 29.44
C ASP A 48 5.83 5.87 29.19
N PRO A 49 6.71 5.45 30.12
CA PRO A 49 8.15 5.50 29.93
C PRO A 49 8.63 4.66 28.73
N TRP A 50 7.95 3.56 28.40
CA TRP A 50 8.35 2.68 27.28
C TRP A 50 8.15 3.34 25.93
N PHE A 51 7.13 4.17 25.80
CA PHE A 51 6.90 4.98 24.60
C PHE A 51 8.11 5.89 24.31
N TRP A 52 8.63 6.56 25.34
CA TRP A 52 9.79 7.45 25.21
C TRP A 52 11.10 6.70 24.98
N ILE A 53 11.30 5.54 25.61
CA ILE A 53 12.45 4.68 25.33
C ILE A 53 12.43 4.22 23.87
N GLY A 54 11.26 3.83 23.35
CA GLY A 54 11.08 3.47 21.95
C GLY A 54 11.42 4.62 21.00
N ILE A 55 10.92 5.83 21.29
CA ILE A 55 11.24 7.04 20.51
C ILE A 55 12.75 7.31 20.56
N ALA A 56 13.36 7.31 21.74
CA ALA A 56 14.78 7.58 21.89
C ALA A 56 15.62 6.57 21.10
N LEU A 57 15.26 5.29 21.15
CA LEU A 57 15.92 4.23 20.39
C LEU A 57 15.83 4.46 18.88
N VAL A 58 14.63 4.79 18.38
CA VAL A 58 14.43 5.10 16.95
C VAL A 58 15.28 6.30 16.54
N VAL A 59 15.28 7.38 17.33
CA VAL A 59 16.09 8.57 17.04
C VAL A 59 17.58 8.22 17.02
N VAL A 60 18.07 7.45 17.99
CA VAL A 60 19.46 7.00 18.03
C VAL A 60 19.81 6.19 16.78
N PHE A 61 18.99 5.20 16.41
CA PHE A 61 19.23 4.42 15.19
C PHE A 61 19.21 5.26 13.92
N PHE A 62 18.28 6.22 13.81
CA PHE A 62 18.22 7.14 12.67
C PHE A 62 19.46 8.03 12.58
N VAL A 63 19.90 8.58 13.71
CA VAL A 63 21.12 9.40 13.76
C VAL A 63 22.33 8.57 13.38
N LEU A 64 22.48 7.36 13.94
CA LEU A 64 23.57 6.45 13.60
C LEU A 64 23.55 6.04 12.13
N ALA A 65 22.38 5.67 11.60
CA ALA A 65 22.22 5.34 10.18
C ALA A 65 22.59 6.52 9.29
N ARG A 66 22.19 7.74 9.66
CA ARG A 66 22.53 8.96 8.93
C ARG A 66 24.03 9.27 8.97
N LEU A 67 24.68 9.08 10.11
CA LEU A 67 26.13 9.25 10.23
C LEU A 67 26.89 8.24 9.35
N VAL A 68 26.41 6.99 9.29
CA VAL A 68 26.94 5.97 8.38
C VAL A 68 26.71 6.35 6.92
N GLU A 69 25.53 6.84 6.58
CA GLU A 69 25.15 7.26 5.22
C GLU A 69 26.04 8.39 4.68
N ILE A 70 26.32 9.42 5.49
CA ILE A 70 27.17 10.56 5.10
C ILE A 70 28.66 10.16 5.05
N SER A 71 29.04 9.09 5.75
CA SER A 71 30.44 8.64 5.79
C SER A 71 30.92 8.07 4.44
N PRO A 72 32.24 7.94 4.24
CA PRO A 72 32.81 7.26 3.06
C PRO A 72 32.35 5.80 2.92
N LEU A 73 31.92 5.16 4.03
CA LEU A 73 31.35 3.82 4.01
C LEU A 73 29.97 3.82 3.32
N GLY A 74 29.12 4.83 3.60
CA GLY A 74 27.81 4.99 2.96
C GLY A 74 27.93 5.16 1.44
N ALA A 75 28.86 6.00 0.99
CA ALA A 75 29.14 6.17 -0.44
C ALA A 75 29.59 4.87 -1.12
N ARG A 76 30.44 4.06 -0.46
CA ARG A 76 30.85 2.75 -0.97
C ARG A 76 29.69 1.77 -1.05
N VAL A 77 28.86 1.69 0.00
CA VAL A 77 27.68 0.81 0.02
C VAL A 77 26.69 1.18 -1.09
N HIS A 78 26.43 2.48 -1.29
CA HIS A 78 25.54 2.94 -2.35
C HIS A 78 26.10 2.61 -3.74
N ASN A 79 27.39 2.86 -3.99
CA ASN A 79 28.04 2.53 -5.26
C ASN A 79 28.02 1.03 -5.57
N GLU A 80 28.23 0.18 -4.56
CA GLU A 80 28.13 -1.27 -4.74
C GLU A 80 26.69 -1.72 -4.99
N LEU A 81 25.71 -1.13 -4.30
CA LEU A 81 24.29 -1.42 -4.52
C LEU A 81 23.85 -0.98 -5.92
N ASP A 82 24.31 0.18 -6.39
CA ASP A 82 24.08 0.66 -7.76
C ASP A 82 24.75 -0.24 -8.79
N ARG A 83 25.96 -0.74 -8.51
CA ARG A 83 26.65 -1.69 -9.39
C ARG A 83 25.89 -3.02 -9.51
N ILE A 84 25.37 -3.53 -8.39
CA ILE A 84 24.62 -4.78 -8.35
C ILE A 84 23.23 -4.61 -8.98
N SER A 85 22.56 -3.49 -8.73
CA SER A 85 21.23 -3.20 -9.27
C SER A 85 21.26 -2.69 -10.71
N GLY A 86 22.38 -2.14 -11.19
CA GLY A 86 22.53 -1.57 -12.54
C GLY A 86 22.09 -2.51 -13.68
N PRO A 87 22.48 -3.80 -13.69
CA PRO A 87 21.98 -4.76 -14.67
C PRO A 87 20.46 -4.94 -14.64
N LEU A 88 19.84 -4.87 -13.46
CA LEU A 88 18.39 -4.95 -13.28
C LEU A 88 17.70 -3.69 -13.83
N TRP A 89 18.25 -2.50 -13.55
CA TRP A 89 17.77 -1.23 -14.09
C TRP A 89 17.73 -1.22 -15.62
N ASN A 90 18.79 -1.73 -16.26
CA ASN A 90 18.87 -1.82 -17.73
C ASN A 90 17.84 -2.77 -18.34
N ARG A 91 17.27 -3.69 -17.55
CA ARG A 91 16.30 -4.70 -17.99
C ARG A 91 14.99 -4.62 -17.21
N LEU A 92 14.66 -3.45 -16.67
CA LEU A 92 13.45 -3.24 -15.87
C LEU A 92 12.18 -3.67 -16.60
N ASP A 93 12.07 -3.35 -17.89
CA ASP A 93 10.94 -3.77 -18.72
C ASP A 93 10.82 -5.30 -18.76
N ASP A 94 11.92 -6.01 -19.05
CA ASP A 94 11.92 -7.47 -19.11
C ASP A 94 11.70 -8.10 -17.72
N TYR A 95 12.25 -7.50 -16.66
CA TYR A 95 12.07 -7.96 -15.29
C TYR A 95 10.60 -7.86 -14.85
N VAL A 96 9.94 -6.72 -15.08
CA VAL A 96 8.53 -6.54 -14.76
C VAL A 96 7.68 -7.51 -15.57
N ARG A 97 7.97 -7.69 -16.86
CA ARG A 97 7.21 -8.61 -17.74
C ARG A 97 7.32 -10.06 -17.28
N VAL A 98 8.52 -10.53 -16.95
CA VAL A 98 8.74 -11.88 -16.43
C VAL A 98 8.06 -12.07 -15.08
N THR A 99 8.17 -11.09 -14.18
CA THR A 99 7.57 -11.16 -12.84
C THR A 99 6.04 -11.20 -12.90
N VAL A 100 5.43 -10.33 -13.71
CA VAL A 100 3.96 -10.30 -13.89
C VAL A 100 3.48 -11.57 -14.61
N GLY A 101 4.22 -12.05 -15.62
CA GLY A 101 3.92 -13.33 -16.27
C GLY A 101 3.96 -14.50 -15.29
N ALA A 102 5.02 -14.60 -14.48
CA ALA A 102 5.17 -15.63 -13.45
C ALA A 102 4.06 -15.56 -12.40
N PHE A 103 3.65 -14.34 -12.00
CA PHE A 103 2.53 -14.13 -11.09
C PHE A 103 1.21 -14.67 -11.64
N PHE A 104 0.87 -14.38 -12.91
CA PHE A 104 -0.35 -14.92 -13.53
C PHE A 104 -0.30 -16.44 -13.72
N VAL A 105 0.87 -17.02 -14.01
CA VAL A 105 1.05 -18.48 -14.05
C VAL A 105 0.85 -19.10 -12.67
N ALA A 106 1.36 -18.46 -11.61
CA ALA A 106 1.19 -18.92 -10.24
C ALA A 106 -0.28 -18.86 -9.80
N ILE A 107 -1.00 -17.76 -10.06
CA ILE A 107 -2.43 -17.65 -9.74
C ILE A 107 -3.27 -18.63 -10.55
N PHE A 108 -2.94 -18.82 -11.83
CA PHE A 108 -3.56 -19.87 -12.66
C PHE A 108 -3.40 -21.26 -12.01
N SER A 109 -2.20 -21.58 -11.50
CA SER A 109 -1.95 -22.87 -10.83
C SER A 109 -2.72 -23.04 -9.51
N VAL A 110 -3.05 -21.95 -8.82
CA VAL A 110 -3.90 -22.01 -7.61
C VAL A 110 -5.38 -22.18 -7.98
N GLY A 111 -5.83 -21.51 -9.04
CA GLY A 111 -7.20 -21.60 -9.55
C GLY A 111 -8.24 -20.90 -8.68
N GLY A 112 -9.37 -20.51 -9.29
CA GLY A 112 -10.54 -19.99 -8.59
C GLY A 112 -10.34 -18.63 -7.91
N VAL A 113 -9.42 -17.80 -8.41
CA VAL A 113 -9.05 -16.48 -7.86
C VAL A 113 -8.97 -15.45 -9.00
N TYR A 114 -9.42 -14.21 -8.78
CA TYR A 114 -9.36 -13.12 -9.77
C TYR A 114 -7.98 -12.45 -9.89
N LEU A 115 -7.51 -11.78 -8.83
CA LEU A 115 -6.25 -11.00 -8.82
C LEU A 115 -5.50 -11.12 -7.48
N THR A 116 -6.22 -11.39 -6.40
CA THR A 116 -5.68 -11.64 -5.05
C THR A 116 -6.42 -12.82 -4.41
N PRO A 117 -5.76 -13.61 -3.56
CA PRO A 117 -6.29 -14.89 -3.05
C PRO A 117 -7.65 -14.79 -2.33
N ASP A 118 -8.02 -13.60 -1.86
CA ASP A 118 -9.29 -13.29 -1.22
C ASP A 118 -10.49 -13.11 -2.18
N LEU A 119 -10.23 -12.84 -3.47
CA LEU A 119 -11.29 -12.69 -4.48
C LEU A 119 -11.52 -14.01 -5.22
N LYS A 120 -12.35 -14.87 -4.64
CA LYS A 120 -12.71 -16.18 -5.20
C LYS A 120 -13.72 -16.06 -6.33
N THR A 121 -13.62 -16.93 -7.33
CA THR A 121 -14.65 -17.08 -8.36
C THR A 121 -14.91 -18.55 -8.66
N PRO A 122 -16.17 -18.98 -8.82
CA PRO A 122 -16.49 -20.32 -9.28
C PRO A 122 -16.23 -20.49 -10.80
N ALA A 123 -15.91 -19.41 -11.50
CA ALA A 123 -15.85 -19.39 -12.95
C ALA A 123 -14.44 -19.71 -13.48
N GLU A 124 -14.25 -20.95 -13.94
CA GLU A 124 -12.95 -21.46 -14.43
C GLU A 124 -12.39 -20.69 -15.63
N TRP A 125 -13.25 -20.04 -16.43
CA TRP A 125 -12.83 -19.23 -17.58
C TRP A 125 -11.92 -18.06 -17.19
N VAL A 126 -12.00 -17.58 -15.94
CA VAL A 126 -11.13 -16.53 -15.40
C VAL A 126 -9.68 -16.99 -15.32
N SER A 127 -9.44 -18.25 -14.97
CA SER A 127 -8.09 -18.84 -14.93
C SER A 127 -7.51 -18.98 -16.34
N TRP A 128 -8.32 -19.38 -17.33
CA TRP A 128 -7.88 -19.40 -18.73
C TRP A 128 -7.55 -18.00 -19.27
N LEU A 129 -8.29 -16.97 -18.86
CA LEU A 129 -8.01 -15.57 -19.19
C LEU A 129 -6.68 -15.11 -18.58
N GLN A 130 -6.38 -15.48 -17.33
CA GLN A 130 -5.09 -15.19 -16.69
C GLN A 130 -3.91 -15.82 -17.44
N LEU A 131 -4.07 -17.06 -17.92
CA LEU A 131 -3.05 -17.73 -18.73
C LEU A 131 -2.85 -17.04 -20.09
N LEU A 132 -3.94 -16.55 -20.71
CA LEU A 132 -3.87 -15.76 -21.94
C LEU A 132 -3.16 -14.42 -21.72
N ILE A 133 -3.43 -13.74 -20.59
CA ILE A 133 -2.71 -12.52 -20.18
C ILE A 133 -1.22 -12.81 -19.97
N ALA A 134 -0.89 -13.93 -19.32
CA ALA A 134 0.49 -14.38 -19.12
C ALA A 134 1.20 -14.63 -20.46
N ALA A 135 0.54 -15.27 -21.44
CA ALA A 135 1.09 -15.45 -22.78
C ALA A 135 1.26 -14.11 -23.53
N CYS A 136 0.29 -13.19 -23.40
CA CYS A 136 0.31 -11.90 -24.08
C CYS A 136 1.38 -10.94 -23.56
N ILE A 137 1.85 -11.07 -22.31
CA ILE A 137 2.84 -10.17 -21.73
C ILE A 137 4.27 -10.40 -22.28
N PHE A 138 4.53 -11.61 -22.80
CA PHE A 138 5.82 -11.97 -23.40
C PHE A 138 6.06 -11.37 -24.78
N SER A 139 5.03 -10.83 -25.45
CA SER A 139 5.19 -10.11 -26.72
C SER A 139 4.90 -8.62 -26.58
N ARG A 140 5.85 -7.78 -27.03
CA ARG A 140 5.73 -6.31 -26.99
C ARG A 140 4.52 -5.78 -27.76
N LYS A 141 4.06 -6.50 -28.79
CA LYS A 141 2.88 -6.13 -29.59
C LYS A 141 1.54 -6.44 -28.90
N THR A 142 1.51 -7.46 -28.05
CA THR A 142 0.30 -7.90 -27.31
C THR A 142 0.25 -7.35 -25.88
N MET A 143 1.24 -6.56 -25.48
CA MET A 143 1.30 -5.88 -24.19
C MET A 143 0.07 -5.01 -23.85
N PRO A 144 -0.47 -4.16 -24.77
CA PRO A 144 -1.69 -3.42 -24.46
C PRO A 144 -2.89 -4.34 -24.27
N LEU A 145 -2.94 -5.49 -24.95
CA LEU A 145 -4.01 -6.47 -24.80
C LEU A 145 -3.94 -7.14 -23.42
N ALA A 146 -2.74 -7.46 -22.93
CA ALA A 146 -2.54 -7.97 -21.57
C ALA A 146 -3.02 -6.95 -20.53
N GLY A 147 -2.67 -5.67 -20.69
CA GLY A 147 -3.13 -4.59 -19.80
C GLY A 147 -4.66 -4.45 -19.77
N ILE A 148 -5.31 -4.52 -20.94
CA ILE A 148 -6.79 -4.53 -21.02
C ILE A 148 -7.38 -5.74 -20.30
N GLY A 149 -6.75 -6.91 -20.41
CA GLY A 149 -7.17 -8.11 -19.68
C GLY A 149 -7.07 -7.95 -18.16
N ILE A 150 -6.01 -7.33 -17.66
CA ILE A 150 -5.84 -7.02 -16.22
C ILE A 150 -6.94 -6.05 -15.76
N LEU A 151 -7.21 -5.00 -16.54
CA LEU A 151 -8.28 -4.05 -16.24
C LEU A 151 -9.66 -4.72 -16.25
N ALA A 152 -9.92 -5.62 -17.20
CA ALA A 152 -11.16 -6.36 -17.27
C ALA A 152 -11.36 -7.26 -16.03
N LEU A 153 -10.31 -7.98 -15.60
CA LEU A 153 -10.32 -8.75 -14.35
C LEU A 153 -10.58 -7.86 -13.13
N TRP A 154 -10.01 -6.65 -13.12
CA TRP A 154 -10.22 -5.68 -12.06
C TRP A 154 -11.65 -5.14 -12.02
N PHE A 155 -12.26 -4.83 -13.17
CA PHE A 155 -13.66 -4.42 -13.25
C PHE A 155 -14.62 -5.54 -12.83
N LEU A 156 -14.32 -6.80 -13.19
CA LEU A 156 -15.10 -7.96 -12.75
C LEU A 156 -15.00 -8.16 -11.23
N ALA A 157 -13.80 -8.03 -10.68
CA ALA A 157 -13.57 -8.04 -9.24
C ALA A 157 -14.39 -6.97 -8.52
N ILE A 158 -14.44 -5.73 -9.05
CA ILE A 158 -15.25 -4.66 -8.47
C ILE A 158 -16.74 -4.98 -8.53
N ARG A 159 -17.22 -5.55 -9.64
CA ARG A 159 -18.62 -5.93 -9.78
C ARG A 159 -19.05 -6.96 -8.73
N ASP A 160 -18.20 -7.95 -8.47
CA ASP A 160 -18.55 -9.10 -7.63
C ASP A 160 -18.26 -8.86 -6.14
N TYR A 161 -17.28 -8.01 -5.81
CA TYR A 161 -16.81 -7.81 -4.42
C TYR A 161 -17.09 -6.40 -3.86
N ASP A 162 -17.70 -5.50 -4.65
CA ASP A 162 -17.82 -4.07 -4.37
C ASP A 162 -16.46 -3.35 -4.23
N LEU A 163 -16.43 -2.03 -4.49
CA LEU A 163 -15.23 -1.19 -4.28
C LEU A 163 -14.68 -1.30 -2.84
N PHE A 164 -15.54 -1.69 -1.91
CA PHE A 164 -15.27 -1.82 -0.49
C PHE A 164 -14.59 -3.13 -0.09
N HIS A 165 -14.53 -4.21 -0.88
CA HIS A 165 -13.57 -5.29 -0.59
C HIS A 165 -12.18 -4.98 -1.11
N CYS A 166 -12.08 -4.33 -2.27
CA CYS A 166 -10.82 -3.79 -2.76
C CYS A 166 -10.27 -2.67 -1.86
N SER A 167 -11.15 -2.00 -1.11
CA SER A 167 -10.83 -1.11 0.02
C SER A 167 -11.45 -1.62 1.33
N ILE A 168 -11.28 -2.91 1.64
CA ILE A 168 -11.38 -3.57 2.95
C ILE A 168 -12.65 -3.39 3.87
N ILE A 169 -13.65 -2.56 3.57
CA ILE A 169 -14.85 -2.24 4.38
C ILE A 169 -15.87 -3.39 4.60
N TRP A 170 -15.99 -4.43 3.76
CA TRP A 170 -17.28 -5.19 3.70
C TRP A 170 -17.44 -6.43 4.62
N ARG A 171 -16.38 -7.06 5.15
CA ARG A 171 -16.47 -8.36 5.87
C ARG A 171 -17.24 -8.30 7.22
N TRP A 172 -17.56 -7.11 7.74
CA TRP A 172 -18.21 -6.95 9.06
C TRP A 172 -19.72 -6.63 9.02
N VAL A 173 -20.31 -6.30 7.87
CA VAL A 173 -21.76 -5.99 7.79
C VAL A 173 -22.63 -7.26 7.83
N GLN A 174 -22.11 -8.42 7.43
CA GLN A 174 -22.89 -9.68 7.40
C GLN A 174 -22.91 -10.46 8.73
N VAL A 175 -22.12 -10.08 9.75
CA VAL A 175 -22.09 -10.80 11.04
C VAL A 175 -23.09 -10.24 12.07
N SER A 176 -23.84 -9.18 11.73
CA SER A 176 -24.82 -8.56 12.63
C SER A 176 -26.30 -8.76 12.22
N PRO A 177 -26.85 -9.98 12.07
CA PRO A 177 -28.29 -10.15 12.16
C PRO A 177 -28.80 -10.34 13.60
N LEU A 178 -27.95 -10.55 14.60
CA LEU A 178 -28.42 -10.90 15.95
C LEU A 178 -27.46 -10.49 17.07
N ILE A 179 -27.24 -9.18 17.31
CA ILE A 179 -27.13 -8.54 18.66
C ILE A 179 -27.46 -7.05 18.49
#